data_AF-A0A3D5NCI6-F1
#
_entry.id   AF-A0A3D5NCI6-F1
#
_cell.length_a   1.000
_cell.length_b   1.000
_cell.length_c   1.000
_cell.angle_alpha   90.00
_cell.angle_beta   90.00
_cell.angle_gamma   90.00
#
_symmetry.space_group_name_H-M   'P 1'
#
loop_
_entity.id
_entity.type
_entity.pdbx_description
1 polymer ?
#
loop_
_entity_poly.entity_id
_entity_poly.type
_entity_poly.pdbx_seq_one_letter_code
_entity_poly.pdbx_strand_id
1 'polypeptide(L)'
;MTLRSRLLLQTCLLAMMTGTGLAPGTASAQNSAPVPLFLKQEAQQDAVTQPGNDTPANNGTTGSNPGGFGSGSTSVDSFPSDPNAVQSVTLQAIDAEAVGTLDPSQGGLGVDMWNGTTRKSAAKLVSELPATPATHTARDLQQRLLLSVAALPQDMPKVSLLEARVAKLINMGALDGAIDLVRATPQGSRGAMLAQAEVNALLIAGRIDDACATIESYSASYDEMFWLKAAAMCALH
;
A
#
# COMPACT_ATOMS: atom_id res chain seq x y z
N MET A 1 -15.28 57.05 5.97
CA MET A 1 -14.09 57.91 5.87
C MET A 1 -12.84 57.04 5.95
N THR A 2 -12.14 56.93 4.82
CA THR A 2 -10.70 56.67 4.64
C THR A 2 -10.00 55.55 5.42
N LEU A 3 -9.82 54.44 4.69
CA LEU A 3 -8.79 53.41 4.77
C LEU A 3 -7.34 53.98 4.63
N ARG A 4 -6.36 53.16 5.06
CA ARG A 4 -4.90 53.15 4.72
C ARG A 4 -4.00 54.13 5.47
N SER A 5 -3.12 53.62 6.35
CA SER A 5 -1.73 54.09 6.50
C SER A 5 -1.02 53.36 7.65
N ARG A 6 -0.52 52.12 7.43
CA ARG A 6 0.53 51.46 8.24
C ARG A 6 1.28 50.37 7.45
N LEU A 7 1.49 50.60 6.16
CA LEU A 7 2.44 49.85 5.34
C LEU A 7 3.29 50.92 4.66
N LEU A 8 4.62 50.84 4.78
CA LEU A 8 5.66 51.83 4.41
C LEU A 8 6.26 52.54 5.62
N LEU A 9 7.08 51.86 6.43
CA LEU A 9 8.22 52.48 7.13
C LEU A 9 9.04 51.43 7.90
N GLN A 10 9.58 50.42 7.21
CA GLN A 10 10.70 49.64 7.77
C GLN A 10 11.52 48.91 6.71
N THR A 11 11.98 49.67 5.72
CA THR A 11 13.08 49.32 4.84
C THR A 11 14.16 50.38 4.97
N CYS A 12 15.22 50.07 5.72
CA CYS A 12 16.55 50.69 5.67
C CYS A 12 17.48 49.76 6.47
N LEU A 13 18.33 48.98 5.79
CA LEU A 13 19.72 49.30 5.42
C LEU A 13 20.74 48.80 6.47
N LEU A 14 21.34 47.64 6.19
CA LEU A 14 22.70 47.23 6.60
C LEU A 14 23.20 46.27 5.49
N ALA A 15 24.03 46.75 4.55
CA ALA A 15 25.50 46.76 4.60
C ALA A 15 26.09 45.34 4.46
N MET A 16 26.43 44.91 3.23
CA MET A 16 27.77 44.93 2.60
C MET A 16 28.80 43.94 3.20
N MET A 17 29.21 42.93 2.40
CA MET A 17 30.58 42.73 1.87
C MET A 17 30.93 41.24 1.59
N THR A 18 31.37 41.00 0.35
CA THR A 18 32.45 40.10 -0.16
C THR A 18 32.67 38.71 0.46
N GLY A 19 32.87 37.61 -0.27
CA GLY A 19 33.21 37.41 -1.68
C GLY A 19 33.66 35.96 -1.94
N THR A 20 33.83 35.65 -3.23
CA THR A 20 34.67 34.59 -3.84
C THR A 20 34.42 33.11 -3.53
N GLY A 21 34.15 32.34 -4.61
CA GLY A 21 34.34 30.88 -4.62
C GLY A 21 33.55 30.15 -5.70
N LEU A 22 33.79 30.45 -6.98
CA LEU A 22 33.36 29.58 -8.09
C LEU A 22 34.30 28.36 -8.13
N ALA A 23 33.75 27.16 -7.91
CA ALA A 23 34.36 25.91 -8.31
C ALA A 23 33.43 25.20 -9.30
N PRO A 24 33.80 25.04 -10.58
CA PRO A 24 33.10 24.10 -11.45
C PRO A 24 33.44 22.68 -10.98
N GLY A 25 32.44 21.96 -10.47
CA GLY A 25 32.54 20.53 -10.25
C GLY A 25 32.77 19.83 -11.59
N THR A 26 33.79 18.99 -11.66
CA THR A 26 34.07 18.12 -12.80
C THR A 26 32.94 17.11 -12.95
N ALA A 27 32.30 17.11 -14.12
CA ALA A 27 31.36 16.07 -14.51
C ALA A 27 32.11 14.73 -14.61
N SER A 28 31.69 13.74 -13.82
CA SER A 28 32.09 12.36 -14.02
C SER A 28 31.24 11.78 -15.15
N ALA A 29 31.87 11.49 -16.29
CA ALA A 29 31.28 10.71 -17.35
C ALA A 29 30.99 9.30 -16.82
N GLN A 30 29.72 8.94 -16.62
CA GLN A 30 29.32 7.55 -16.45
C GLN A 30 29.49 6.85 -17.80
N ASN A 31 30.62 6.19 -17.98
CA ASN A 31 30.86 5.31 -19.12
C ASN A 31 30.18 3.96 -18.86
N SER A 32 28.85 3.96 -18.80
CA SER A 32 28.05 2.74 -18.78
C SER A 32 27.58 2.46 -20.19
N ALA A 33 28.25 1.52 -20.87
CA ALA A 33 27.79 1.02 -22.16
C ALA A 33 26.38 0.41 -22.02
N PRO A 34 25.51 0.51 -23.04
CA PRO A 34 24.18 -0.11 -23.00
C PRO A 34 24.30 -1.63 -22.89
N VAL A 35 23.62 -2.22 -21.91
CA VAL A 35 23.48 -3.69 -21.80
C VAL A 35 22.61 -4.17 -22.97
N PRO A 36 23.11 -5.04 -23.88
CA PRO A 36 22.30 -5.58 -24.96
C PRO A 36 21.23 -6.52 -24.38
N LEU A 37 19.96 -6.22 -24.65
CA LEU A 37 18.78 -6.99 -24.21
C LEU A 37 18.63 -8.37 -24.89
N PHE A 38 19.61 -8.80 -25.68
CA PHE A 38 19.51 -9.97 -26.56
C PHE A 38 19.93 -11.29 -25.89
N LEU A 39 20.54 -11.27 -24.71
CA LEU A 39 21.01 -12.51 -24.04
C LEU A 39 19.92 -13.28 -23.29
N LYS A 40 18.70 -12.74 -23.13
CA LYS A 40 17.62 -13.47 -22.44
C LYS A 40 16.97 -14.56 -23.31
N GLN A 41 17.12 -14.45 -24.63
CA GLN A 41 16.41 -15.33 -25.56
C GLN A 41 17.07 -16.71 -25.70
N GLU A 42 18.39 -16.80 -25.56
CA GLU A 42 19.11 -18.08 -25.68
C GLU A 42 18.84 -19.01 -24.48
N ALA A 43 18.75 -18.46 -23.27
CA ALA A 43 18.50 -19.26 -22.06
C ALA A 43 17.09 -19.88 -21.97
N GLN A 44 16.12 -19.39 -22.73
CA GLN A 44 14.76 -19.95 -22.77
C GLN A 44 14.62 -21.10 -23.77
N GLN A 45 15.52 -21.20 -24.75
CA GLN A 45 15.46 -22.22 -25.79
C GLN A 45 15.89 -23.61 -25.26
N ASP A 46 16.84 -23.65 -24.33
CA ASP A 46 17.40 -24.90 -23.79
C ASP A 46 16.45 -25.65 -22.83
N ALA A 47 15.44 -24.98 -22.28
CA ALA A 47 14.49 -25.58 -21.32
C ALA A 47 13.37 -26.39 -21.99
N VAL A 48 13.22 -26.34 -23.32
CA VAL A 48 12.08 -26.95 -24.05
C VAL A 48 12.40 -28.34 -24.60
N THR A 49 13.66 -28.79 -24.55
CA THR A 49 14.10 -30.07 -25.14
C THR A 49 14.58 -31.06 -24.09
N GLN A 50 13.66 -31.65 -23.33
CA GLN A 50 13.91 -32.95 -22.70
C GLN A 50 12.63 -33.81 -22.73
N PRO A 51 12.59 -34.90 -23.54
CA PRO A 51 11.48 -35.84 -23.55
C PRO A 51 11.56 -36.81 -22.36
N GLY A 52 10.38 -37.23 -21.88
CA GLY A 52 10.20 -38.12 -20.74
C GLY A 52 10.64 -39.57 -20.97
N ASN A 53 10.79 -40.30 -19.87
CA ASN A 53 10.91 -41.76 -19.88
C ASN A 53 10.13 -42.35 -18.69
N ASP A 54 9.17 -43.19 -19.02
CA ASP A 54 8.28 -43.92 -18.11
C ASP A 54 8.91 -45.22 -17.56
N THR A 55 8.34 -45.67 -16.43
CA THR A 55 8.10 -47.08 -16.00
C THR A 55 9.16 -47.87 -15.17
N PRO A 56 8.78 -48.95 -14.44
CA PRO A 56 8.69 -48.94 -12.96
C PRO A 56 9.48 -50.09 -12.27
N ALA A 57 9.58 -50.11 -10.93
CA ALA A 57 9.94 -51.33 -10.20
C ALA A 57 9.37 -51.39 -8.77
N ASN A 58 8.56 -52.41 -8.58
CA ASN A 58 8.02 -52.95 -7.35
C ASN A 58 9.10 -53.76 -6.61
N ASN A 59 9.24 -53.63 -5.28
CA ASN A 59 9.57 -54.79 -4.44
C ASN A 59 9.15 -54.56 -2.98
N GLY A 60 8.32 -55.46 -2.47
CA GLY A 60 7.92 -55.48 -1.08
C GLY A 60 8.99 -56.12 -0.19
N THR A 61 9.00 -55.76 1.09
CA THR A 61 9.43 -56.70 2.14
C THR A 61 8.71 -56.40 3.44
N THR A 62 8.04 -57.43 3.92
CA THR A 62 7.36 -57.59 5.20
C THR A 62 8.37 -57.59 6.33
N GLY A 63 8.13 -56.75 7.35
CA GLY A 63 8.94 -56.70 8.57
C GLY A 63 8.06 -56.40 9.78
N SER A 64 7.60 -57.47 10.41
CA SER A 64 6.85 -57.47 11.67
C SER A 64 7.75 -57.08 12.85
N ASN A 65 7.32 -56.12 13.67
CA ASN A 65 7.81 -55.97 15.03
C ASN A 65 6.69 -55.46 15.97
N PRO A 66 6.35 -56.16 17.06
CA PRO A 66 5.46 -55.66 18.10
C PRO A 66 6.27 -54.99 19.22
N GLY A 67 5.94 -53.75 19.56
CA GLY A 67 6.57 -53.04 20.66
C GLY A 67 5.93 -51.67 20.83
N GLY A 68 4.97 -51.58 21.75
CA GLY A 68 4.29 -50.33 22.05
C GLY A 68 5.14 -49.39 22.89
N PHE A 69 4.98 -48.09 22.66
CA PHE A 69 5.08 -47.02 23.66
C PHE A 69 4.20 -45.87 23.19
N GLY A 70 3.36 -45.36 24.09
CA GLY A 70 2.44 -44.27 23.82
C GLY A 70 3.15 -42.94 23.56
N SER A 71 2.61 -42.15 22.64
CA SER A 71 2.79 -40.71 22.60
C SER A 71 1.59 -40.08 21.89
N GLY A 72 1.22 -38.89 22.35
CA GLY A 72 -0.10 -38.29 22.22
C GLY A 72 -0.64 -38.18 20.80
N SER A 73 -1.97 -38.28 20.72
CA SER A 73 -2.78 -37.88 19.58
C SER A 73 -2.49 -36.42 19.19
N THR A 74 -1.52 -36.20 18.31
CA THR A 74 -1.63 -35.12 17.34
C THR A 74 -2.60 -35.59 16.27
N SER A 75 -3.79 -35.01 16.26
CA SER A 75 -4.74 -35.14 15.17
C SER A 75 -4.09 -34.61 13.90
N VAL A 76 -3.45 -35.51 13.16
CA VAL A 76 -3.12 -35.30 11.76
C VAL A 76 -4.46 -35.30 11.03
N ASP A 77 -4.85 -34.16 10.47
CA ASP A 77 -6.02 -34.05 9.60
C ASP A 77 -5.92 -35.16 8.54
N SER A 78 -6.77 -36.17 8.69
CA SER A 78 -6.78 -37.34 7.83
C SER A 78 -7.44 -36.95 6.52
N PHE A 79 -6.71 -37.08 5.41
CA PHE A 79 -7.26 -36.89 4.08
C PHE A 79 -8.41 -37.88 3.87
N PRO A 80 -9.63 -37.46 3.48
CA PRO A 80 -10.74 -38.38 3.25
C PRO A 80 -10.37 -39.35 2.13
N SER A 81 -10.58 -40.65 2.37
CA SER A 81 -10.31 -41.71 1.40
C SER A 81 -11.37 -41.84 0.30
N ASP A 82 -12.38 -40.96 0.30
CA ASP A 82 -13.47 -40.95 -0.68
C ASP A 82 -13.09 -40.09 -1.89
N PRO A 83 -12.95 -40.67 -3.09
CA PRO A 83 -12.60 -39.94 -4.31
C PRO A 83 -13.66 -38.89 -4.73
N ASN A 84 -14.84 -38.86 -4.09
CA ASN A 84 -15.88 -37.85 -4.35
C ASN A 84 -16.05 -36.83 -3.21
N ALA A 85 -15.17 -36.82 -2.21
CA ALA A 85 -15.25 -35.86 -1.11
C ALA A 85 -15.00 -34.43 -1.62
N VAL A 86 -16.05 -33.61 -1.62
CA VAL A 86 -15.94 -32.17 -1.90
C VAL A 86 -15.39 -31.48 -0.66
N GLN A 87 -14.14 -31.00 -0.73
CA GLN A 87 -13.55 -30.16 0.30
C GLN A 87 -13.89 -28.70 0.02
N SER A 88 -14.66 -28.07 0.90
CA SER A 88 -14.79 -26.62 0.92
C SER A 88 -13.64 -26.04 1.76
N VAL A 89 -12.57 -25.58 1.11
CA VAL A 89 -11.57 -24.74 1.78
C VAL A 89 -12.21 -23.38 1.98
N THR A 90 -12.45 -23.00 3.23
CA THR A 90 -12.82 -21.62 3.56
C THR A 90 -11.65 -20.72 3.20
N LEU A 91 -11.82 -19.88 2.17
CA LEU A 91 -10.87 -18.80 1.92
C LEU A 91 -10.85 -17.92 3.17
N GLN A 92 -9.67 -17.73 3.77
CA GLN A 92 -9.48 -16.70 4.79
C GLN A 92 -10.07 -15.39 4.29
N ALA A 93 -10.85 -14.71 5.15
CA ALA A 93 -11.35 -13.38 4.84
C ALA A 93 -10.17 -12.48 4.45
N ILE A 94 -10.25 -11.88 3.26
CA ILE A 94 -9.24 -10.90 2.81
C ILE A 94 -9.27 -9.76 3.82
N ASP A 95 -8.14 -9.52 4.51
CA ASP A 95 -8.01 -8.41 5.45
C ASP A 95 -8.25 -7.10 4.66
N ALA A 96 -9.22 -6.29 5.10
CA ALA A 96 -9.57 -5.03 4.47
C ALA A 96 -8.38 -4.05 4.41
N GLU A 97 -7.38 -4.25 5.27
CA GLU A 97 -6.17 -3.45 5.30
C GLU A 97 -5.18 -3.80 4.16
N ALA A 98 -5.36 -4.95 3.49
CA ALA A 98 -4.43 -5.47 2.48
C ALA A 98 -4.66 -4.84 1.10
N VAL A 99 -5.74 -4.06 0.97
CA VAL A 99 -6.18 -3.44 -0.28
C VAL A 99 -5.14 -2.48 -0.85
N GLY A 100 -5.20 -2.33 -2.16
CA GLY A 100 -4.36 -1.45 -2.95
C GLY A 100 -4.94 -1.32 -4.35
N THR A 101 -4.49 -0.31 -5.08
CA THR A 101 -4.87 -0.06 -6.47
C THR A 101 -3.78 -0.44 -7.46
N LEU A 102 -2.61 -0.83 -6.96
CA LEU A 102 -1.48 -1.31 -7.77
C LEU A 102 -1.12 -2.75 -7.38
N ASP A 103 -1.33 -3.68 -8.30
CA ASP A 103 -0.77 -5.02 -8.22
C ASP A 103 0.65 -5.06 -8.86
N PRO A 104 1.39 -6.19 -8.77
CA PRO A 104 2.74 -6.29 -9.34
C PRO A 104 2.81 -6.07 -10.86
N SER A 105 1.76 -6.43 -11.61
CA SER A 105 1.68 -6.20 -13.06
C SER A 105 1.52 -4.72 -13.41
N GLN A 106 0.97 -3.93 -12.48
CA GLN A 106 0.80 -2.48 -12.59
C GLN A 106 1.93 -1.68 -11.89
N GLY A 107 3.00 -2.36 -11.44
CA GLY A 107 4.16 -1.72 -10.82
C GLY A 107 4.10 -1.59 -9.30
N GLY A 108 3.15 -2.28 -8.65
CA GLY A 108 3.12 -2.48 -7.21
C GLY A 108 4.29 -3.34 -6.71
N LEU A 109 4.56 -3.30 -5.41
CA LEU A 109 5.78 -3.86 -4.81
C LEU A 109 5.70 -5.36 -4.45
N GLY A 110 4.57 -6.01 -4.71
CA GLY A 110 4.35 -7.41 -4.34
C GLY A 110 3.59 -7.57 -3.03
N VAL A 111 2.87 -8.69 -2.92
CA VAL A 111 2.04 -9.01 -1.75
C VAL A 111 2.87 -9.15 -0.48
N ASP A 112 4.14 -9.54 -0.60
CA ASP A 112 5.05 -9.80 0.51
C ASP A 112 5.95 -8.59 0.86
N MET A 113 5.65 -7.38 0.37
CA MET A 113 6.55 -6.21 0.57
C MET A 113 6.81 -5.85 2.03
N TRP A 114 5.93 -6.29 2.93
CA TRP A 114 6.05 -6.06 4.37
C TRP A 114 6.69 -7.23 5.14
N ASN A 115 7.15 -8.28 4.46
CA ASN A 115 7.75 -9.43 5.10
C ASN A 115 8.98 -9.01 5.95
N GLY A 116 9.06 -9.54 7.17
CA GLY A 116 10.09 -9.17 8.14
C GLY A 116 9.87 -7.84 8.88
N THR A 117 8.75 -7.15 8.66
CA THR A 117 8.37 -5.93 9.40
C THR A 117 7.15 -6.17 10.29
N THR A 118 6.92 -5.30 11.27
CA THR A 118 5.72 -5.30 12.12
C THR A 118 4.74 -4.22 11.65
N ARG A 119 3.42 -4.40 11.81
CA ARG A 119 2.38 -3.44 11.41
C ARG A 119 2.61 -2.10 12.10
N LYS A 120 3.01 -2.11 13.37
CA LYS A 120 3.39 -0.88 14.09
C LYS A 120 4.57 -0.16 13.42
N SER A 121 5.63 -0.88 13.05
CA SER A 121 6.79 -0.29 12.38
C SER A 121 6.45 0.21 10.98
N ALA A 122 5.71 -0.57 10.20
CA ALA A 122 5.23 -0.18 8.87
C ALA A 122 4.39 1.11 8.93
N ALA A 123 3.39 1.15 9.81
CA ALA A 123 2.52 2.32 9.96
C ALA A 123 3.28 3.57 10.42
N LYS A 124 4.25 3.39 11.33
CA LYS A 124 5.14 4.47 11.76
C LYS A 124 5.98 4.99 10.60
N LEU A 125 6.65 4.12 9.86
CA LEU A 125 7.48 4.50 8.72
C LEU A 125 6.66 5.20 7.64
N VAL A 126 5.48 4.68 7.32
CA VAL A 126 4.53 5.30 6.38
C VAL A 126 4.14 6.71 6.84
N SER A 127 3.84 6.88 8.13
CA SER A 127 3.46 8.18 8.69
C SER A 127 4.61 9.20 8.66
N GLU A 128 5.85 8.73 8.81
CA GLU A 128 7.07 9.54 8.82
C GLU A 128 7.61 9.91 7.43
N LEU A 129 7.06 9.33 6.36
CA LEU A 129 7.43 9.72 4.99
C LEU A 129 7.25 11.24 4.79
N PRO A 130 8.08 11.91 3.99
CA PRO A 130 7.94 13.34 3.75
C PRO A 130 6.62 13.65 3.03
N ALA A 131 5.95 14.74 3.43
CA ALA A 131 4.76 15.26 2.71
C ALA A 131 5.14 15.83 1.34
N THR A 132 6.34 16.43 1.26
CA THR A 132 6.92 16.99 0.04
C THR A 132 8.26 16.29 -0.24
N PRO A 133 8.26 15.12 -0.90
CA PRO A 133 9.49 14.45 -1.30
C PRO A 133 10.38 15.36 -2.15
N ALA A 134 11.70 15.29 -1.96
CA ALA A 134 12.65 16.21 -2.60
C ALA A 134 12.74 16.05 -4.13
N THR A 135 12.33 14.90 -4.68
CA THR A 135 12.42 14.60 -6.12
C THR A 135 11.12 13.98 -6.63
N HIS A 136 10.87 14.11 -7.93
CA HIS A 136 9.74 13.46 -8.58
C HIS A 136 9.80 11.93 -8.46
N THR A 137 10.99 11.35 -8.60
CA THR A 137 11.18 9.90 -8.44
C THR A 137 10.88 9.42 -7.03
N ALA A 138 11.28 10.18 -6.00
CA ALA A 138 10.93 9.85 -4.61
C ALA A 138 9.42 9.94 -4.39
N ARG A 139 8.75 10.93 -4.98
CA ARG A 139 7.29 11.06 -4.94
C ARG A 139 6.60 9.87 -5.62
N ASP A 140 7.05 9.47 -6.79
CA ASP A 140 6.51 8.32 -7.53
C ASP A 140 6.67 7.01 -6.73
N LEU A 141 7.88 6.74 -6.22
CA LEU A 141 8.13 5.56 -5.38
C LEU A 141 7.27 5.54 -4.12
N GLN A 142 7.08 6.71 -3.49
CA GLN A 142 6.20 6.85 -2.33
C GLN A 142 4.74 6.56 -2.71
N GLN A 143 4.23 7.08 -3.83
CA GLN A 143 2.87 6.74 -4.28
C GLN A 143 2.73 5.24 -4.58
N ARG A 144 3.71 4.64 -5.26
CA ARG A 144 3.72 3.20 -5.57
C ARG A 144 3.69 2.34 -4.30
N LEU A 145 4.51 2.68 -3.30
CA LEU A 145 4.48 2.05 -1.98
C LEU A 145 3.10 2.17 -1.32
N LEU A 146 2.55 3.38 -1.30
CA LEU A 146 1.29 3.67 -0.61
C LEU A 146 0.06 3.11 -1.32
N LEU A 147 0.14 2.76 -2.61
CA LEU A 147 -0.97 2.23 -3.40
C LEU A 147 -0.85 0.72 -3.71
N SER A 148 0.26 0.08 -3.35
CA SER A 148 0.46 -1.35 -3.60
C SER A 148 -0.50 -2.23 -2.80
N VAL A 149 -1.00 -3.30 -3.42
CA VAL A 149 -1.66 -4.41 -2.72
C VAL A 149 -0.61 -5.18 -1.91
N ALA A 150 -0.84 -5.38 -0.62
CA ALA A 150 0.14 -6.03 0.25
C ALA A 150 -0.52 -6.76 1.43
N ALA A 151 -0.10 -8.00 1.67
CA ALA A 151 -0.47 -8.73 2.88
C ALA A 151 0.11 -8.02 4.11
N LEU A 152 -0.62 -8.08 5.22
CA LEU A 152 -0.19 -7.38 6.42
C LEU A 152 0.87 -8.14 7.20
N PRO A 153 1.81 -7.42 7.83
CA PRO A 153 2.64 -7.95 8.90
C PRO A 153 1.84 -8.74 9.93
N GLN A 154 2.45 -9.82 10.42
CA GLN A 154 1.88 -10.63 11.49
C GLN A 154 2.14 -9.99 12.85
N ASP A 155 1.22 -9.14 13.32
CA ASP A 155 1.17 -8.59 14.67
C ASP A 155 -0.18 -7.85 14.93
N MET A 156 -0.26 -7.13 16.06
CA MET A 156 -1.51 -6.68 16.67
C MET A 156 -2.44 -5.86 15.74
N PRO A 157 -3.75 -6.16 15.69
CA PRO A 157 -4.72 -5.51 14.80
C PRO A 157 -5.10 -4.06 15.20
N LYS A 158 -4.48 -3.49 16.24
CA LYS A 158 -4.89 -2.18 16.79
C LYS A 158 -4.39 -0.98 16.00
N VAL A 159 -3.40 -1.15 15.12
CA VAL A 159 -2.84 -0.08 14.30
C VAL A 159 -3.32 -0.28 12.87
N SER A 160 -4.08 0.66 12.31
CA SER A 160 -4.44 0.59 10.88
C SER A 160 -3.26 1.08 10.03
N LEU A 161 -2.75 0.21 9.18
CA LEU A 161 -1.76 0.55 8.17
C LEU A 161 -2.44 1.21 6.96
N LEU A 162 -3.68 0.83 6.65
CA LEU A 162 -4.48 1.44 5.60
C LEU A 162 -4.77 2.91 5.89
N GLU A 163 -5.20 3.25 7.10
CA GLU A 163 -5.41 4.65 7.52
C GLU A 163 -4.12 5.46 7.42
N ALA A 164 -2.99 4.90 7.85
CA ALA A 164 -1.68 5.57 7.73
C ALA A 164 -1.33 5.86 6.26
N ARG A 165 -1.60 4.91 5.35
CA ARG A 165 -1.36 5.09 3.91
C ARG A 165 -2.25 6.18 3.32
N VAL A 166 -3.55 6.15 3.61
CA VAL A 166 -4.54 7.14 3.14
C VAL A 166 -4.19 8.54 3.67
N ALA A 167 -3.93 8.67 4.97
CA ALA A 167 -3.52 9.93 5.57
C ALA A 167 -2.24 10.48 4.92
N LYS A 168 -1.27 9.61 4.61
CA LYS A 168 -0.04 10.02 3.95
C LYS A 168 -0.26 10.51 2.52
N LEU A 169 -1.14 9.85 1.75
CA LEU A 169 -1.52 10.26 0.40
C LEU A 169 -2.20 11.64 0.41
N ILE A 170 -3.11 11.89 1.36
CA ILE A 170 -3.75 13.21 1.51
C ILE A 170 -2.70 14.28 1.86
N ASN A 171 -1.83 14.00 2.82
CA ASN A 171 -0.78 14.95 3.26
C ASN A 171 0.21 15.32 2.16
N MET A 172 0.41 14.47 1.14
CA MET A 172 1.26 14.77 -0.02
C MET A 172 0.48 15.36 -1.22
N GLY A 173 -0.83 15.61 -1.05
CA GLY A 173 -1.71 16.09 -2.11
C GLY A 173 -2.00 15.05 -3.20
N ALA A 174 -1.77 13.76 -2.95
CA ALA A 174 -2.11 12.67 -3.85
C ALA A 174 -3.57 12.23 -3.63
N LEU A 175 -4.50 13.16 -3.85
CA LEU A 175 -5.91 13.04 -3.43
C LEU A 175 -6.64 11.92 -4.18
N ASP A 176 -6.48 11.81 -5.49
CA ASP A 176 -7.12 10.74 -6.28
C ASP A 176 -6.67 9.35 -5.78
N GLY A 177 -5.36 9.19 -5.52
CA GLY A 177 -4.84 7.94 -4.96
C GLY A 177 -5.41 7.63 -3.57
N ALA A 178 -5.63 8.65 -2.72
CA ALA A 178 -6.27 8.46 -1.42
C ALA A 178 -7.72 8.02 -1.56
N ILE A 179 -8.49 8.68 -2.44
CA ILE A 179 -9.89 8.36 -2.72
C ILE A 179 -10.00 6.94 -3.27
N ASP A 180 -9.19 6.59 -4.27
CA ASP A 180 -9.22 5.26 -4.89
C ASP A 180 -8.83 4.17 -3.90
N LEU A 181 -7.85 4.41 -3.03
CA LEU A 181 -7.44 3.46 -2.00
C LEU A 181 -8.56 3.22 -0.97
N VAL A 182 -9.24 4.27 -0.50
CA VAL A 182 -10.42 4.12 0.36
C VAL A 182 -11.52 3.35 -0.38
N ARG A 183 -11.77 3.68 -1.65
CA ARG A 183 -12.82 3.04 -2.46
C ARG A 183 -12.54 1.56 -2.77
N ALA A 184 -11.28 1.16 -2.84
CA ALA A 184 -10.88 -0.25 -2.96
C ALA A 184 -11.21 -1.06 -1.69
N THR A 185 -11.41 -0.40 -0.54
CA THR A 185 -11.82 -1.04 0.70
C THR A 185 -13.31 -1.36 0.67
N PRO A 186 -13.75 -2.57 1.09
CA PRO A 186 -15.18 -2.86 1.23
C PRO A 186 -15.88 -1.84 2.13
N GLN A 187 -17.04 -1.34 1.71
CA GLN A 187 -17.77 -0.26 2.42
C GLN A 187 -17.98 -0.55 3.91
N GLY A 188 -18.37 -1.79 4.26
CA GLY A 188 -18.58 -2.21 5.64
C GLY A 188 -17.31 -2.26 6.51
N SER A 189 -16.13 -2.11 5.92
CA SER A 189 -14.83 -2.17 6.61
C SER A 189 -14.10 -0.84 6.66
N ARG A 190 -14.63 0.24 6.07
CA ARG A 190 -13.95 1.55 6.01
C ARG A 190 -13.87 2.25 7.36
N GLY A 191 -14.78 1.97 8.29
CA GLY A 191 -14.84 2.67 9.58
C GLY A 191 -15.03 4.19 9.42
N ALA A 192 -15.06 4.91 10.54
CA ALA A 192 -15.29 6.35 10.53
C ALA A 192 -14.11 7.13 9.92
N MET A 193 -12.87 6.73 10.22
CA MET A 193 -11.68 7.49 9.80
C MET A 193 -11.47 7.48 8.28
N LEU A 194 -11.61 6.34 7.60
CA LEU A 194 -11.46 6.31 6.14
C LEU A 194 -12.62 7.00 5.43
N ALA A 195 -13.84 6.91 5.98
CA ALA A 195 -15.00 7.63 5.45
C ALA A 195 -14.79 9.16 5.50
N GLN A 196 -14.31 9.68 6.63
CA GLN A 196 -13.95 11.10 6.76
C GLN A 196 -12.79 11.48 5.83
N ALA A 197 -11.79 10.60 5.68
CA ALA A 197 -10.66 10.84 4.81
C ALA A 197 -11.07 10.95 3.33
N GLU A 198 -11.99 10.10 2.86
CA GLU A 198 -12.55 10.17 1.50
C GLU A 198 -13.27 11.49 1.25
N VAL A 199 -14.19 11.87 2.14
CA VAL A 199 -14.93 13.14 2.03
C VAL A 199 -13.97 14.32 2.05
N ASN A 200 -13.02 14.37 2.98
CA ASN A 200 -12.03 15.44 3.03
C ASN A 200 -11.18 15.49 1.76
N ALA A 201 -10.73 14.36 1.22
CA ALA A 201 -9.94 14.32 0.00
C ALA A 201 -10.74 14.87 -1.21
N LEU A 202 -12.03 14.53 -1.33
CA LEU A 202 -12.91 15.07 -2.37
C LEU A 202 -13.09 16.58 -2.25
N LEU A 203 -13.31 17.08 -1.03
CA LEU A 203 -13.43 18.52 -0.78
C LEU A 203 -12.15 19.28 -1.08
N ILE A 204 -10.99 18.76 -0.67
CA ILE A 204 -9.68 19.37 -0.98
C ILE A 204 -9.43 19.36 -2.50
N ALA A 205 -9.88 18.32 -3.21
CA ALA A 205 -9.80 18.23 -4.67
C ALA A 205 -10.80 19.15 -5.40
N GLY A 206 -11.68 19.85 -4.68
CA GLY A 206 -12.72 20.69 -5.26
C GLY A 206 -13.89 19.92 -5.89
N ARG A 207 -14.01 18.62 -5.61
CA ARG A 207 -15.05 17.73 -6.13
C ARG A 207 -16.25 17.73 -5.18
N ILE A 208 -16.91 18.87 -5.06
CA ILE A 208 -17.96 19.08 -4.04
C ILE A 208 -19.19 18.19 -4.29
N ASP A 209 -19.63 18.05 -5.54
CA ASP A 209 -20.75 17.17 -5.90
C ASP A 209 -20.50 15.72 -5.46
N ASP A 210 -19.30 15.20 -5.76
CA ASP A 210 -18.89 13.86 -5.35
C ASP A 210 -18.81 13.72 -3.83
N ALA A 211 -18.30 14.74 -3.13
CA ALA A 211 -18.23 14.75 -1.68
C ALA A 211 -19.64 14.66 -1.06
N CYS A 212 -20.60 15.42 -1.59
CA CYS A 212 -21.98 15.41 -1.11
C CYS A 212 -22.69 14.08 -1.38
N ALA A 213 -22.51 13.49 -2.56
CA ALA A 213 -22.98 12.13 -2.83
C ALA A 213 -22.37 11.08 -1.89
N THR A 214 -21.07 11.20 -1.59
CA THR A 214 -20.39 10.32 -0.63
C THR A 214 -20.92 10.52 0.81
N ILE A 215 -21.19 11.75 1.25
CA ILE A 215 -21.75 12.04 2.58
C ILE A 215 -23.14 11.39 2.74
N GLU A 216 -23.98 11.44 1.71
CA GLU A 216 -25.28 10.77 1.72
C GLU A 216 -25.13 9.24 1.85
N SER A 217 -24.08 8.65 1.27
CA SER A 217 -23.83 7.21 1.37
C SER A 217 -23.42 6.75 2.79
N TYR A 218 -22.79 7.62 3.57
CA TYR A 218 -22.39 7.37 4.97
C TYR A 218 -23.44 7.81 6.00
N SER A 219 -24.59 8.35 5.55
CA SER A 219 -25.64 9.00 6.35
C SER A 219 -26.28 8.19 7.49
N ALA A 220 -25.86 6.95 7.74
CA ALA A 220 -26.35 6.17 8.88
C ALA A 220 -25.58 6.43 10.19
N SER A 221 -24.46 7.18 10.18
CA SER A 221 -23.53 7.28 11.33
C SER A 221 -23.23 8.72 11.78
N TYR A 222 -24.27 9.49 12.17
CA TYR A 222 -24.23 10.95 12.32
C TYR A 222 -23.81 11.55 13.68
N ASP A 223 -23.29 10.79 14.64
CA ASP A 223 -23.02 11.34 15.99
C ASP A 223 -21.75 12.22 16.09
N GLU A 224 -21.02 12.44 15.00
CA GLU A 224 -19.80 13.25 15.00
C GLU A 224 -20.00 14.63 14.35
N MET A 225 -19.39 15.66 14.97
CA MET A 225 -19.43 17.05 14.53
C MET A 225 -18.93 17.24 13.08
N PHE A 226 -18.06 16.35 12.59
CA PHE A 226 -17.61 16.34 11.21
C PHE A 226 -18.80 16.23 10.24
N TRP A 227 -19.68 15.24 10.46
CA TRP A 227 -20.78 14.96 9.54
C TRP A 227 -21.85 16.05 9.54
N LEU A 228 -22.12 16.67 10.69
CA LEU A 228 -23.01 17.82 10.78
C LEU A 228 -22.50 18.99 9.94
N LYS A 229 -21.20 19.29 10.00
CA LYS A 229 -20.59 20.35 9.17
C LYS A 229 -20.61 19.99 7.69
N ALA A 230 -20.32 18.74 7.35
CA ALA A 230 -20.31 18.24 5.98
C ALA A 230 -21.71 18.32 5.35
N ALA A 231 -22.74 17.87 6.07
CA ALA A 231 -24.13 17.97 5.65
C ALA A 231 -24.60 19.42 5.49
N ALA A 232 -24.25 20.30 6.43
CA ALA A 232 -24.58 21.72 6.34
C ALA A 232 -23.91 22.40 5.13
N MET A 233 -22.66 22.04 4.82
CA MET A 233 -21.98 22.53 3.62
C MET A 233 -22.70 22.08 2.35
N CYS A 234 -23.09 20.80 2.25
CA CYS A 234 -23.82 20.28 1.10
C CYS A 234 -25.21 20.89 0.92
N ALA A 235 -25.88 21.29 1.99
CA ALA A 235 -27.17 21.99 1.91
C ALA A 235 -27.05 23.43 1.38
N LEU A 236 -25.84 24.00 1.35
CA LEU A 236 -25.56 25.38 0.93
C LEU A 236 -24.84 25.48 -0.42
N HIS A 237 -24.35 24.35 -0.95
CA HIS A 237 -23.72 24.27 -2.27
C HIS A 237 -24.77 24.17 -3.37
#